data_AF-A0A0M4M9A8-F1
#
_entry.id   AF-A0A0M4M9A8-F1
#
_cell.length_a   1.000
_cell.length_b   1.000
_cell.length_c   1.000
_cell.angle_alpha   90.00
_cell.angle_beta   90.00
_cell.angle_gamma   90.00
#
_symmetry.space_group_name_H-M   'P 1'
#
loop_
_entity.id
_entity.type
_entity.pdbx_description
1 polymer ?
#
loop_
_entity_poly.entity_id
_entity_poly.type
_entity_poly.pdbx_seq_one_letter_code
_entity_poly.pdbx_strand_id
1 'polypeptide(L)'
;MSVGFPPAQSGAPDVPVIAVSGHRRLSLQAEATLEKVLGRLWRELAQEWSARGRDEAPPLIANGLALGADLLFADTRQRNFPAAKDWHVLPCSPALFEASLFDGLEVQPYAAAVLRARYRRAAEGATRQTVIDDGPEPPTSLSYGALARWMVAVADGVIAYWDGQNPRGEGGTGHVVELACERALPVLLVSSDGEVRGAGAVAGKSDDGLTLAREFVGMTLGQFDRREKLTASWAGD
;
A
#
# COMPACT_ATOMS: atom_id res chain seq x y z
N MET A 1 23.10 3.39 14.31
CA MET A 1 22.96 1.93 14.23
C MET A 1 22.18 1.65 12.96
N SER A 2 22.72 0.84 12.03
CA SER A 2 22.01 0.46 10.81
C SER A 2 20.74 -0.27 11.21
N VAL A 3 19.57 0.28 10.90
CA VAL A 3 18.28 -0.39 11.13
C VAL A 3 18.23 -1.51 10.09
N GLY A 4 18.76 -2.67 10.44
CA GLY A 4 18.75 -3.83 9.57
C GLY A 4 17.30 -4.18 9.27
N PHE A 5 16.91 -4.03 8.01
CA PHE A 5 15.68 -4.65 7.53
C PHE A 5 15.80 -6.15 7.80
N PRO A 6 14.73 -6.81 8.29
CA PRO A 6 14.79 -8.25 8.50
C PRO A 6 15.21 -8.93 7.18
N PRO A 7 16.08 -9.96 7.25
CA PRO A 7 16.46 -10.73 6.06
C PRO A 7 15.21 -11.25 5.36
N ALA A 8 15.28 -11.45 4.03
CA ALA A 8 14.14 -11.86 3.22
C ALA A 8 13.39 -12.99 3.93
N GLN A 9 12.17 -12.67 4.37
CA GLN A 9 11.36 -13.62 5.11
C GLN A 9 11.13 -14.82 4.19
N SER A 10 11.32 -16.03 4.71
CA SER A 10 10.78 -17.24 4.09
C SER A 10 9.30 -16.99 3.75
N GLY A 11 8.96 -16.94 2.46
CA GLY A 11 7.59 -16.66 1.99
C GLY A 11 7.34 -15.28 1.37
N ALA A 12 8.37 -14.58 0.89
CA ALA A 12 8.21 -13.51 -0.09
C ALA A 12 7.41 -14.05 -1.31
N PRO A 13 6.43 -13.30 -1.84
CA PRO A 13 5.64 -13.78 -2.97
C PRO A 13 6.48 -14.01 -4.22
N ASP A 14 6.05 -14.94 -5.06
CA ASP A 14 6.54 -15.18 -6.42
C ASP A 14 5.92 -14.23 -7.46
N VAL A 15 5.30 -13.15 -6.97
CA VAL A 15 4.71 -12.09 -7.80
C VAL A 15 5.13 -10.71 -7.28
N PRO A 16 5.09 -9.66 -8.13
CA PRO A 16 5.39 -8.31 -7.69
C PRO A 16 4.41 -7.81 -6.64
N VAL A 17 4.91 -7.04 -5.68
CA VAL A 17 4.13 -6.46 -4.58
C VAL A 17 4.11 -4.95 -4.69
N ILE A 18 2.92 -4.36 -4.72
CA ILE A 18 2.72 -2.92 -4.61
C ILE A 18 2.11 -2.62 -3.24
N ALA A 19 2.84 -1.91 -2.39
CA ALA A 19 2.29 -1.46 -1.11
C ALA A 19 1.52 -0.14 -1.28
N VAL A 20 0.40 -0.01 -0.57
CA VAL A 20 -0.40 1.22 -0.54
C VAL A 20 -0.54 1.76 0.88
N SER A 21 -0.54 3.08 1.03
CA SER A 21 -0.78 3.73 2.33
C SER A 21 -1.35 5.13 2.16
N GLY A 22 -2.20 5.58 3.08
CA GLY A 22 -2.63 6.96 3.12
C GLY A 22 -3.29 7.39 4.43
N HIS A 23 -3.69 8.66 4.46
CA HIS A 23 -4.30 9.27 5.64
C HIS A 23 -5.63 8.64 6.05
N ARG A 24 -5.80 8.43 7.37
CA ARG A 24 -7.06 7.96 7.99
C ARG A 24 -8.17 9.00 7.98
N ARG A 25 -7.80 10.29 8.01
CA ARG A 25 -8.74 11.42 8.04
C ARG A 25 -8.72 12.12 6.70
N LEU A 26 -9.82 12.00 5.96
CA LEU A 26 -10.02 12.69 4.69
C LEU A 26 -11.20 13.67 4.84
N SER A 27 -11.08 14.84 4.23
CA SER A 27 -12.27 15.66 3.97
C SER A 27 -13.10 15.01 2.86
N LEU A 28 -14.40 15.34 2.78
CA LEU A 28 -15.26 14.84 1.72
C LEU A 28 -14.71 15.18 0.32
N GLN A 29 -14.13 16.37 0.16
CA GLN A 29 -13.50 16.77 -1.09
C GLN A 29 -12.24 15.94 -1.39
N ALA A 30 -11.41 15.69 -0.38
CA ALA A 30 -10.21 14.87 -0.54
C ALA A 30 -10.57 13.41 -0.87
N GLU A 31 -11.57 12.83 -0.23
CA GLU A 31 -12.07 11.48 -0.52
C GLU A 31 -12.59 11.39 -1.97
N ALA A 32 -13.44 12.31 -2.40
CA ALA A 32 -13.97 12.32 -3.77
C ALA A 32 -12.87 12.52 -4.83
N THR A 33 -11.90 13.39 -4.54
CA THR A 33 -10.74 13.64 -5.42
C THR A 33 -9.87 12.39 -5.51
N LEU A 34 -9.53 11.79 -4.36
CA LEU A 34 -8.73 10.58 -4.30
C LEU A 34 -9.42 9.42 -5.03
N GLU A 35 -10.72 9.20 -4.81
CA GLU A 35 -11.47 8.14 -5.49
C GLU A 35 -11.37 8.27 -7.02
N LYS A 36 -11.57 9.49 -7.55
CA LYS A 36 -11.47 9.75 -8.99
C LYS A 36 -10.07 9.47 -9.52
N VAL A 37 -9.04 9.91 -8.81
CA VAL A 37 -7.63 9.75 -9.21
C VAL A 37 -7.22 8.29 -9.15
N LEU A 38 -7.54 7.58 -8.07
CA LEU A 38 -7.27 6.15 -7.94
C LEU A 38 -7.98 5.34 -9.01
N GLY A 39 -9.24 5.68 -9.34
CA GLY A 39 -9.95 5.02 -10.43
C GLY A 39 -9.21 5.12 -11.76
N ARG A 40 -8.66 6.30 -12.09
CA ARG A 40 -7.83 6.48 -13.29
C ARG A 40 -6.51 5.71 -13.19
N LEU A 41 -5.76 5.93 -12.10
CA LEU A 41 -4.45 5.35 -11.88
C LEU A 41 -4.49 3.81 -11.93
N TRP A 42 -5.48 3.18 -11.31
CA TRP A 42 -5.63 1.72 -11.34
C TRP A 42 -5.87 1.18 -12.75
N ARG A 43 -6.64 1.89 -13.58
CA ARG A 43 -6.84 1.48 -14.98
C ARG A 43 -5.56 1.62 -15.80
N GLU A 44 -4.82 2.71 -15.60
CA GLU A 44 -3.52 2.93 -16.26
C GLU A 44 -2.52 1.85 -15.86
N LEU A 45 -2.43 1.52 -14.57
CA LEU A 45 -1.59 0.44 -14.06
C LEU A 45 -2.01 -0.93 -14.61
N ALA A 46 -3.32 -1.22 -14.67
CA ALA A 46 -3.83 -2.46 -15.24
C ALA A 46 -3.47 -2.63 -16.72
N GLN A 47 -3.60 -1.55 -17.51
CA GLN A 47 -3.23 -1.54 -18.92
C GLN A 47 -1.73 -1.78 -19.11
N GLU A 48 -0.88 -1.10 -18.33
CA GLU A 48 0.56 -1.26 -18.41
C GLU A 48 1.03 -2.65 -17.91
N TRP A 49 0.31 -3.26 -16.96
CA TRP A 49 0.56 -4.64 -16.52
C TRP A 49 0.24 -5.64 -17.64
N SER A 50 -0.94 -5.50 -18.27
CA SER A 50 -1.39 -6.36 -19.37
C SER A 50 -0.50 -6.21 -20.61
N ALA A 51 -0.11 -4.97 -20.95
CA ALA A 51 0.79 -4.69 -22.08
C ALA A 51 2.17 -5.38 -21.95
N ARG A 52 2.55 -5.77 -20.74
CA ARG A 52 3.78 -6.52 -20.44
C ARG A 52 3.56 -8.03 -20.34
N GLY A 53 2.37 -8.53 -20.70
CA GLY A 53 2.03 -9.95 -20.69
C GLY A 53 1.91 -10.53 -19.28
N ARG A 54 1.54 -9.72 -18.28
CA ARG A 54 1.46 -10.13 -16.87
C ARG A 54 0.02 -10.37 -16.40
N ASP A 55 -0.89 -10.69 -17.32
CA ASP A 55 -2.30 -10.96 -17.00
C ASP A 55 -2.48 -12.21 -16.12
N GLU A 56 -1.65 -13.23 -16.33
CA GLU A 56 -1.65 -14.46 -15.52
C GLU A 56 -0.83 -14.36 -14.22
N ALA A 57 -0.02 -13.30 -14.09
CA ALA A 57 0.81 -13.01 -12.91
C ALA A 57 0.58 -11.56 -12.42
N PRO A 58 -0.64 -11.23 -11.98
CA PRO A 58 -0.97 -9.88 -11.51
C PRO A 58 -0.26 -9.58 -10.18
N PRO A 59 -0.11 -8.30 -9.81
CA PRO A 59 0.56 -7.95 -8.57
C PRO A 59 -0.30 -8.30 -7.33
N LEU A 60 0.38 -8.52 -6.20
CA LEU A 60 -0.25 -8.38 -4.89
C LEU A 60 -0.25 -6.93 -4.47
N ILE A 61 -1.39 -6.45 -3.97
CA ILE A 61 -1.54 -5.12 -3.39
C ILE A 61 -1.50 -5.25 -1.87
N ALA A 62 -0.37 -4.90 -1.26
CA ALA A 62 -0.21 -4.90 0.18
C ALA A 62 -0.87 -3.66 0.79
N ASN A 63 -1.82 -3.84 1.71
CA ASN A 63 -2.62 -2.75 2.29
C ASN A 63 -2.86 -2.95 3.79
N GLY A 64 -2.72 -1.87 4.58
CA GLY A 64 -2.95 -1.86 6.03
C GLY A 64 -4.42 -1.84 6.45
N LEU A 65 -5.35 -1.64 5.50
CA LEU A 65 -6.80 -1.56 5.71
C LEU A 65 -7.26 -0.53 6.75
N ALA A 66 -6.43 0.48 7.05
CA ALA A 66 -6.87 1.57 7.89
C ALA A 66 -8.06 2.32 7.23
N LEU A 67 -8.84 3.06 8.03
CA LEU A 67 -9.87 3.94 7.48
C LEU A 67 -9.28 4.99 6.53
N GLY A 68 -10.14 5.68 5.78
CA GLY A 68 -9.71 6.74 4.87
C GLY A 68 -9.10 6.19 3.59
N ALA A 69 -7.88 6.63 3.27
CA ALA A 69 -7.24 6.35 1.99
C ALA A 69 -6.98 4.84 1.76
N ASP A 70 -6.57 4.09 2.78
CA ASP A 70 -6.31 2.64 2.68
C ASP A 70 -7.57 1.88 2.25
N LEU A 71 -8.73 2.17 2.84
CA LEU A 71 -10.02 1.62 2.40
C LEU A 71 -10.39 2.06 0.97
N LEU A 72 -10.10 3.31 0.60
CA LEU A 72 -10.34 3.78 -0.77
C LEU A 72 -9.45 3.06 -1.78
N PHE A 73 -8.19 2.79 -1.45
CA PHE A 73 -7.29 2.01 -2.30
C PHE A 73 -7.85 0.60 -2.54
N ALA A 74 -8.26 -0.12 -1.48
CA ALA A 74 -8.82 -1.46 -1.62
C ALA A 74 -10.06 -1.47 -2.52
N ASP A 75 -11.03 -0.59 -2.22
CA ASP A 75 -12.32 -0.51 -2.89
C ASP A 75 -12.20 -0.08 -4.37
N THR A 76 -11.37 0.93 -4.65
CA THR A 76 -11.15 1.40 -6.03
C THR A 76 -10.33 0.44 -6.86
N ARG A 77 -9.35 -0.26 -6.26
CA ARG A 77 -8.56 -1.29 -6.95
C ARG A 77 -9.44 -2.46 -7.36
N GLN A 78 -10.32 -2.93 -6.46
CA GLN A 78 -11.30 -3.98 -6.73
C GLN A 78 -12.12 -3.71 -7.99
N ARG A 79 -12.54 -2.45 -8.19
CA ARG A 79 -13.31 -2.00 -9.36
C ARG A 79 -12.48 -1.82 -10.64
N ASN A 80 -11.26 -1.31 -10.52
CA ASN A 80 -10.53 -0.75 -11.67
C ASN A 80 -9.29 -1.55 -12.07
N PHE A 81 -8.83 -2.47 -11.22
CA PHE A 81 -7.77 -3.43 -11.52
C PHE A 81 -8.10 -4.80 -10.88
N PRO A 82 -9.15 -5.48 -11.36
CA PRO A 82 -9.68 -6.69 -10.74
C PRO A 82 -8.74 -7.91 -10.81
N ALA A 83 -7.79 -7.91 -11.75
CA ALA A 83 -6.78 -8.97 -11.84
C ALA A 83 -5.81 -8.95 -10.65
N ALA A 84 -5.46 -7.76 -10.16
CA ALA A 84 -4.63 -7.60 -8.96
C ALA A 84 -5.30 -8.23 -7.72
N LYS A 85 -4.47 -8.78 -6.84
CA LYS A 85 -4.91 -9.53 -5.66
C LYS A 85 -4.61 -8.76 -4.39
N ASP A 86 -5.51 -8.80 -3.42
CA ASP A 86 -5.33 -8.09 -2.16
C ASP A 86 -4.50 -8.90 -1.16
N TRP A 87 -3.49 -8.27 -0.56
CA TRP A 87 -2.76 -8.78 0.60
C TRP A 87 -2.94 -7.82 1.77
N HIS A 88 -3.76 -8.19 2.74
CA HIS A 88 -3.99 -7.36 3.91
C HIS A 88 -2.96 -7.63 5.01
N VAL A 89 -2.38 -6.56 5.54
CA VAL A 89 -1.35 -6.61 6.56
C VAL A 89 -1.89 -5.87 7.77
N LEU A 90 -2.12 -6.59 8.86
CA LEU A 90 -2.74 -6.02 10.05
C LEU A 90 -1.71 -5.89 11.18
N PRO A 91 -1.73 -4.80 11.94
CA PRO A 91 -0.78 -4.57 13.03
C PRO A 91 -1.09 -5.45 14.25
N CYS A 92 -2.32 -5.97 14.32
CA CYS A 92 -2.84 -6.86 15.34
C CYS A 92 -3.84 -7.87 14.74
N SER A 93 -4.40 -8.76 15.56
CA SER A 93 -5.44 -9.70 15.12
C SER A 93 -6.62 -8.99 14.44
N PRO A 94 -7.31 -9.63 13.46
CA PRO A 94 -8.43 -8.99 12.75
C PRO A 94 -9.55 -8.50 13.67
N ALA A 95 -9.84 -9.25 14.74
CA ALA A 95 -10.85 -8.89 15.72
C ALA A 95 -10.45 -7.64 16.51
N LEU A 96 -9.19 -7.55 16.95
CA LEU A 96 -8.67 -6.37 17.66
C LEU A 96 -8.59 -5.15 16.73
N PHE A 97 -8.15 -5.34 15.48
CA PHE A 97 -8.08 -4.28 14.50
C PHE A 97 -9.46 -3.71 14.18
N GLU A 98 -10.45 -4.56 13.97
CA GLU A 98 -11.82 -4.14 13.72
C GLU A 98 -12.45 -3.44 14.95
N ALA A 99 -12.12 -3.88 16.17
CA ALA A 99 -12.58 -3.23 17.40
C ALA A 99 -12.00 -1.82 17.56
N SER A 100 -10.73 -1.62 17.19
CA SER A 100 -9.99 -0.35 17.28
C SER A 100 -10.07 0.53 16.02
N LEU A 101 -10.87 0.14 15.03
CA LEU A 101 -10.93 0.78 13.70
C LEU A 101 -11.14 2.31 13.77
N PHE A 102 -11.95 2.76 14.72
CA PHE A 102 -12.33 4.16 14.93
C PHE A 102 -11.50 4.88 16.00
N ASP A 103 -10.48 4.25 16.56
CA ASP A 103 -9.68 4.85 17.64
C ASP A 103 -9.03 6.15 17.18
N GLY A 104 -9.22 7.19 18.00
CA GLY A 104 -8.77 8.54 17.71
C GLY A 104 -9.54 9.24 16.58
N LEU A 105 -10.74 8.80 16.22
CA LEU A 105 -11.58 9.42 15.19
C LEU A 105 -12.95 9.80 15.75
N GLU A 106 -13.41 11.00 15.41
CA GLU A 106 -14.79 11.43 15.66
C GLU A 106 -15.66 11.01 14.48
N VAL A 107 -16.53 10.02 14.67
CA VAL A 107 -17.39 9.47 13.62
C VAL A 107 -18.82 9.34 14.13
N GLN A 108 -19.78 9.87 13.37
CA GLN A 108 -21.19 9.73 13.68
C GLN A 108 -21.64 8.26 13.61
N PRO A 109 -22.55 7.77 14.47
CA PRO A 109 -22.91 6.35 14.54
C PRO A 109 -23.36 5.74 13.20
N TYR A 110 -24.13 6.47 12.41
CA TYR A 110 -24.56 6.03 11.09
C TYR A 110 -23.37 5.87 10.11
N ALA A 111 -22.46 6.85 10.10
CA ALA A 111 -21.24 6.78 9.29
C ALA A 111 -20.32 5.64 9.74
N ALA A 112 -20.24 5.36 11.05
CA ALA A 112 -19.46 4.25 11.58
C ALA A 112 -19.96 2.89 11.09
N ALA A 113 -21.28 2.67 11.02
CA ALA A 113 -21.85 1.45 10.48
C ALA A 113 -21.50 1.26 8.99
N VAL A 114 -21.60 2.32 8.19
CA VAL A 114 -21.24 2.30 6.76
C VAL A 114 -19.75 2.00 6.56
N LEU A 115 -18.88 2.67 7.32
CA LEU A 115 -17.42 2.47 7.25
C LEU A 115 -17.02 1.06 7.69
N ARG A 116 -17.65 0.53 8.75
CA ARG A 116 -17.41 -0.85 9.21
C ARG A 116 -17.85 -1.87 8.15
N ALA A 117 -19.00 -1.66 7.51
CA ALA A 117 -19.45 -2.51 6.41
C ALA A 117 -18.48 -2.44 5.20
N ARG A 118 -17.93 -1.26 4.90
CA ARG A 118 -16.90 -1.09 3.87
C ARG A 118 -15.62 -1.85 4.20
N TYR A 119 -15.13 -1.72 5.44
CA TYR A 119 -13.96 -2.46 5.93
C TYR A 119 -14.17 -3.97 5.82
N ARG A 120 -15.30 -4.51 6.29
CA ARG A 120 -15.58 -5.96 6.24
C ARG A 120 -15.57 -6.50 4.83
N ARG A 121 -16.21 -5.81 3.88
CA ARG A 121 -16.16 -6.20 2.46
C ARG A 121 -14.74 -6.22 1.91
N ALA A 122 -13.93 -5.22 2.25
CA ALA A 122 -12.53 -5.19 1.84
C ALA A 122 -11.77 -6.37 2.47
N ALA A 123 -11.88 -6.57 3.78
CA ALA A 123 -11.20 -7.63 4.52
C ALA A 123 -11.57 -9.04 4.01
N GLU A 124 -12.85 -9.30 3.73
CA GLU A 124 -13.33 -10.57 3.17
C GLU A 124 -12.79 -10.85 1.76
N GLY A 125 -12.45 -9.81 0.99
CA GLY A 125 -11.90 -9.93 -0.36
C GLY A 125 -10.39 -10.27 -0.42
N ALA A 126 -9.71 -10.39 0.72
CA ALA A 126 -8.28 -10.64 0.77
C ALA A 126 -7.90 -11.98 0.11
N THR A 127 -6.90 -11.97 -0.77
CA THR A 127 -6.26 -13.22 -1.23
C THR A 127 -5.28 -13.74 -0.21
N ARG A 128 -4.61 -12.84 0.53
CA ARG A 128 -3.67 -13.17 1.59
C ARG A 128 -3.86 -12.22 2.77
N GLN A 129 -3.60 -12.72 3.97
CA GLN A 129 -3.56 -11.90 5.19
C GLN A 129 -2.30 -12.19 5.99
N THR A 130 -1.72 -11.16 6.57
CA THR A 130 -0.58 -11.25 7.50
C THR A 130 -0.90 -10.41 8.73
N VAL A 131 -0.66 -10.98 9.91
CA VAL A 131 -0.76 -10.29 11.20
C VAL A 131 0.66 -10.10 11.71
N ILE A 132 1.02 -8.87 12.05
CA ILE A 132 2.36 -8.52 12.52
C ILE A 132 2.59 -9.00 13.96
N ASP A 133 1.59 -8.82 14.81
CA ASP A 133 1.59 -9.26 16.21
C ASP A 133 0.19 -9.78 16.55
N ASP A 134 0.06 -11.05 16.94
CA ASP A 134 -1.23 -11.65 17.33
C ASP A 134 -1.45 -11.63 18.85
N GLY A 135 -0.74 -10.75 19.55
CA GLY A 135 -0.92 -10.51 20.98
C GLY A 135 -2.32 -9.98 21.33
N PRO A 136 -2.73 -10.12 22.59
CA PRO A 136 -4.06 -9.69 23.05
C PRO A 136 -4.19 -8.17 23.21
N GLU A 137 -3.07 -7.44 23.14
CA GLU A 137 -3.03 -6.00 23.39
C GLU A 137 -3.50 -5.18 22.18
N PRO A 138 -4.19 -4.04 22.39
CA PRO A 138 -4.55 -3.14 21.30
C PRO A 138 -3.32 -2.64 20.52
N PRO A 139 -3.46 -2.36 19.21
CA PRO A 139 -2.34 -1.90 18.40
C PRO A 139 -1.84 -0.53 18.87
N THR A 140 -0.53 -0.39 18.99
CA THR A 140 0.13 0.86 19.38
C THR A 140 0.80 1.52 18.16
N SER A 141 1.36 2.72 18.33
CA SER A 141 2.21 3.34 17.30
C SER A 141 3.37 2.44 16.88
N LEU A 142 3.93 1.64 17.79
CA LEU A 142 4.98 0.67 17.48
C LEU A 142 4.46 -0.47 16.59
N SER A 143 3.24 -0.94 16.82
CA SER A 143 2.58 -1.94 15.96
C SER A 143 2.38 -1.42 14.54
N TYR A 144 1.96 -0.16 14.39
CA TYR A 144 1.87 0.50 13.07
C TYR A 144 3.24 0.76 12.43
N GLY A 145 4.26 1.10 13.22
CA GLY A 145 5.64 1.22 12.76
C GLY A 145 6.19 -0.11 12.23
N ALA A 146 5.90 -1.22 12.91
CA ALA A 146 6.27 -2.56 12.48
C ALA A 146 5.54 -2.98 11.19
N LEU A 147 4.24 -2.69 11.09
CA LEU A 147 3.47 -2.87 9.86
C LEU A 147 4.06 -2.10 8.69
N ALA A 148 4.39 -0.81 8.87
CA ALA A 148 4.98 0.02 7.83
C ALA A 148 6.33 -0.55 7.33
N ARG A 149 7.21 -0.94 8.26
CA ARG A 149 8.50 -1.57 7.93
C ARG A 149 8.30 -2.89 7.20
N TRP A 150 7.34 -3.71 7.62
CA TRP A 150 7.02 -4.97 6.98
C TRP A 150 6.51 -4.75 5.55
N MET A 151 5.56 -3.84 5.34
CA MET A 151 4.98 -3.54 4.03
C MET A 151 6.04 -3.06 3.05
N VAL A 152 6.91 -2.15 3.49
CA VAL A 152 8.01 -1.63 2.67
C VAL A 152 9.10 -2.68 2.42
N ALA A 153 9.33 -3.59 3.37
CA ALA A 153 10.30 -4.67 3.20
C ALA A 153 9.91 -5.66 2.08
N VAL A 154 8.61 -5.94 1.93
CA VAL A 154 8.08 -6.86 0.89
C VAL A 154 7.73 -6.17 -0.43
N ALA A 155 7.61 -4.84 -0.44
CA ALA A 155 7.20 -4.09 -1.61
C ALA A 155 8.29 -4.01 -2.69
N ASP A 156 7.85 -4.10 -3.94
CA ASP A 156 8.63 -3.80 -5.14
C ASP A 156 8.29 -2.40 -5.69
N GLY A 157 7.17 -1.82 -5.26
CA GLY A 157 6.75 -0.44 -5.50
C GLY A 157 5.74 0.05 -4.47
N VAL A 158 5.59 1.37 -4.35
CA VAL A 158 4.69 2.00 -3.36
C VAL A 158 3.79 3.04 -4.00
N ILE A 159 2.52 3.07 -3.62
CA ILE A 159 1.58 4.15 -3.95
C ILE A 159 1.08 4.74 -2.65
N ALA A 160 1.27 6.05 -2.44
CA ALA A 160 0.87 6.69 -1.20
C ALA A 160 -0.01 7.91 -1.44
N TYR A 161 -1.10 8.03 -0.68
CA TYR A 161 -1.83 9.28 -0.56
C TYR A 161 -1.24 10.12 0.57
N TRP A 162 -0.56 11.21 0.22
CA TRP A 162 0.17 12.02 1.19
C TRP A 162 0.05 13.52 0.86
N ASP A 163 -0.27 14.30 1.88
CA ASP A 163 -0.43 15.76 1.81
C ASP A 163 0.90 16.52 1.93
N GLY A 164 2.03 15.81 1.90
CA GLY A 164 3.38 16.38 2.00
C GLY A 164 3.73 16.91 3.39
N GLN A 165 2.86 16.74 4.39
CA GLN A 165 3.15 17.14 5.76
C GLN A 165 4.10 16.14 6.42
N ASN A 166 4.99 16.63 7.29
CA ASN A 166 5.93 15.78 8.01
C ASN A 166 5.23 14.57 8.67
N PRO A 167 5.88 13.39 8.71
CA PRO A 167 5.32 12.22 9.37
C PRO A 167 4.91 12.57 10.80
N ARG A 168 3.66 12.26 11.17
CA ARG A 168 3.17 12.45 12.55
C ARG A 168 3.61 11.30 13.46
N GLY A 169 4.87 10.91 13.38
CA GLY A 169 5.46 9.76 14.07
C GLY A 169 5.56 8.48 13.23
N GLU A 170 6.14 7.44 13.84
CA GLU A 170 6.28 6.11 13.23
C GLU A 170 4.92 5.50 12.86
N GLY A 171 4.90 4.78 11.73
CA GLY A 171 3.74 4.04 11.24
C GLY A 171 2.74 4.85 10.41
N GLY A 172 2.90 6.16 10.28
CA GLY A 172 2.11 6.98 9.36
C GLY A 172 2.56 6.86 7.90
N THR A 173 1.76 7.38 6.97
CA THR A 173 2.08 7.35 5.53
C THR A 173 3.40 8.02 5.18
N GLY A 174 3.75 9.14 5.84
CA GLY A 174 5.04 9.79 5.64
C GLY A 174 6.23 8.88 5.96
N HIS A 175 6.11 8.06 7.02
CA HIS A 175 7.14 7.07 7.38
C HIS A 175 7.22 5.93 6.34
N VAL A 176 6.08 5.49 5.79
CA VAL A 176 6.06 4.52 4.67
C VAL A 176 6.79 5.08 3.44
N VAL A 177 6.52 6.34 3.09
CA VAL A 177 7.17 7.02 1.95
C VAL A 177 8.68 7.18 2.19
N GLU A 178 9.09 7.59 3.39
CA GLU A 178 10.50 7.72 3.78
C GLU A 178 11.23 6.39 3.65
N LEU A 179 10.74 5.33 4.28
CA LEU A 179 11.31 3.98 4.19
C LEU A 179 11.40 3.48 2.73
N ALA A 180 10.39 3.76 1.91
CA ALA A 180 10.37 3.35 0.51
C ALA A 180 11.42 4.09 -0.31
N CYS A 181 11.61 5.39 -0.06
CA CYS A 181 12.63 6.20 -0.71
C CYS A 181 14.04 5.78 -0.28
N GLU A 182 14.25 5.49 1.01
CA GLU A 182 15.53 4.97 1.53
C GLU A 182 15.94 3.64 0.87
N ARG A 183 14.96 2.80 0.52
CA ARG A 183 15.18 1.55 -0.22
C ARG A 183 15.25 1.72 -1.74
N ALA A 184 15.18 2.96 -2.24
CA ALA A 184 15.12 3.26 -3.66
C ALA A 184 14.00 2.49 -4.41
N LEU A 185 12.85 2.30 -3.75
CA LEU A 185 11.65 1.77 -4.41
C LEU A 185 11.05 2.84 -5.33
N PRO A 186 10.38 2.44 -6.42
CA PRO A 186 9.53 3.36 -7.16
C PRO A 186 8.33 3.75 -6.30
N VAL A 187 8.07 5.06 -6.19
CA VAL A 187 6.96 5.59 -5.40
C VAL A 187 6.09 6.50 -6.27
N LEU A 188 4.77 6.30 -6.21
CA LEU A 188 3.78 7.26 -6.71
C LEU A 188 3.11 7.95 -5.51
N LEU A 189 3.18 9.28 -5.49
CA LEU A 189 2.53 10.11 -4.50
C LEU A 189 1.27 10.73 -5.09
N VAL A 190 0.14 10.52 -4.44
CA VAL A 190 -1.13 11.19 -4.73
C VAL A 190 -1.34 12.28 -3.69
N SER A 191 -1.40 13.53 -4.13
CA SER A 191 -1.65 14.69 -3.26
C SER A 191 -3.14 14.95 -3.04
N SER A 192 -3.46 15.86 -2.12
CA SER A 192 -4.83 16.21 -1.74
C SER A 192 -5.63 16.89 -2.86
N ASP A 193 -4.97 17.53 -3.81
CA ASP A 193 -5.55 18.11 -5.03
C ASP A 193 -5.66 17.10 -6.19
N GLY A 194 -5.19 15.87 -5.98
CA GLY A 194 -5.32 14.77 -6.94
C GLY A 194 -4.21 14.72 -8.00
N GLU A 195 -3.14 15.47 -7.81
CA GLU A 195 -1.94 15.32 -8.61
C GLU A 195 -1.23 13.99 -8.27
N VAL A 196 -0.65 13.36 -9.29
CA VAL A 196 0.15 12.15 -9.14
C VAL A 196 1.58 12.48 -9.53
N ARG A 197 2.53 12.26 -8.63
CA ARG A 197 3.95 12.55 -8.85
C ARG A 197 4.81 11.33 -8.55
N GLY A 198 5.92 11.21 -9.25
CA GLY A 198 6.96 10.25 -8.93
C GLY A 198 7.83 10.69 -7.75
N ALA A 199 8.14 9.76 -6.86
CA ALA A 199 9.14 9.90 -5.80
C ALA A 199 10.02 8.64 -5.74
N GLY A 200 11.04 8.66 -4.86
CA GLY A 200 12.03 7.58 -4.81
C GLY A 200 12.71 7.38 -6.17
N ALA A 201 12.68 6.16 -6.70
CA ALA A 201 13.26 5.86 -8.00
C ALA A 201 12.55 6.54 -9.20
N VAL A 202 11.32 7.05 -9.01
CA VAL A 202 10.54 7.75 -10.05
C VAL A 202 10.66 9.28 -9.94
N ALA A 203 11.48 9.79 -9.02
CA ALA A 203 11.63 11.24 -8.83
C ALA A 203 12.10 11.96 -10.11
N GLY A 204 11.49 13.11 -10.42
CA GLY A 204 11.84 13.94 -11.58
C GLY A 204 11.40 13.40 -12.95
N LYS A 205 10.54 12.38 -12.97
CA LYS A 205 9.89 11.87 -14.19
C LYS A 205 8.71 12.77 -14.60
N SER A 206 8.18 12.52 -15.81
CA SER A 206 7.07 13.25 -16.45
C SER A 206 5.90 13.53 -15.50
N ASP A 207 5.17 14.64 -15.70
CA ASP A 207 3.90 14.92 -15.01
C ASP A 207 2.69 14.26 -15.71
N ASP A 208 2.92 13.61 -16.86
CA ASP A 208 1.88 12.85 -17.57
C ASP A 208 1.59 11.52 -16.86
N GLY A 209 0.32 11.33 -16.46
CA GLY A 209 -0.11 10.19 -15.65
C GLY A 209 0.15 8.82 -16.30
N LEU A 210 -0.07 8.69 -17.62
CA LEU A 210 0.18 7.43 -18.34
C LEU A 210 1.68 7.12 -18.40
N THR A 211 2.50 8.13 -18.68
CA THR A 211 3.96 7.99 -18.67
C THR A 211 4.47 7.59 -17.28
N LEU A 212 3.95 8.21 -16.21
CA LEU A 212 4.28 7.83 -14.83
C LEU A 212 3.88 6.39 -14.51
N ALA A 213 2.68 5.95 -14.90
CA ALA A 213 2.22 4.59 -14.69
C ALA A 213 3.16 3.57 -15.38
N ARG A 214 3.55 3.83 -16.62
CA ARG A 214 4.50 3.00 -17.36
C ARG A 214 5.86 2.88 -16.67
N GLU A 215 6.43 4.02 -16.26
CA GLU A 215 7.72 4.07 -15.56
C GLU A 215 7.63 3.33 -14.22
N PHE A 216 6.57 3.56 -13.46
CA PHE A 216 6.33 2.89 -12.18
C PHE A 216 6.23 1.37 -12.33
N VAL A 217 5.43 0.88 -13.29
CA VAL A 217 5.30 -0.58 -13.55
C VAL A 217 6.65 -1.16 -13.99
N GLY A 218 7.37 -0.48 -14.90
CA GLY A 218 8.68 -0.94 -15.34
C GLY A 218 9.69 -1.06 -14.20
N MET A 219 9.76 -0.06 -13.33
CA MET A 219 10.64 -0.08 -12.17
C MET A 219 10.22 -1.11 -11.12
N THR A 220 8.92 -1.27 -10.88
CA THR A 220 8.36 -2.25 -9.93
C THR A 220 8.75 -3.67 -10.35
N LEU A 221 8.58 -4.00 -11.63
CA LEU A 221 9.01 -5.30 -12.17
C LEU A 221 10.54 -5.47 -12.09
N GLY A 222 11.30 -4.40 -12.33
CA GLY A 222 12.76 -4.44 -12.16
C GLY A 222 13.21 -4.69 -10.72
N GLN A 223 12.47 -4.19 -9.71
CA GLN A 223 12.75 -4.49 -8.30
C GLN A 223 12.39 -5.94 -7.96
N PHE A 224 11.26 -6.42 -8.47
CA PHE A 224 10.85 -7.82 -8.33
C PHE A 224 11.92 -8.78 -8.89
N ASP A 225 12.39 -8.56 -10.13
CA ASP A 225 13.43 -9.39 -10.75
C ASP A 225 14.74 -9.41 -9.94
N ARG A 226 15.09 -8.29 -9.29
CA ARG A 226 16.26 -8.23 -8.38
C ARG A 226 16.02 -9.06 -7.12
N ARG A 227 14.83 -8.97 -6.53
CA ARG A 227 14.44 -9.77 -5.35
C ARG A 227 14.51 -11.26 -5.64
N GLU A 228 14.04 -11.70 -6.81
CA GLU A 228 14.11 -13.10 -7.22
C GLU A 228 15.55 -13.58 -7.35
N LYS A 229 16.41 -12.79 -8.02
CA LYS A 229 17.84 -13.13 -8.17
C LYS A 229 18.57 -13.23 -6.83
N LEU A 230 18.29 -12.33 -5.89
CA LEU A 230 18.87 -12.36 -4.55
C LEU A 230 18.41 -13.61 -3.77
N THR A 231 17.11 -13.91 -3.80
CA THR A 231 16.55 -15.10 -3.15
C THR A 231 17.17 -16.39 -3.73
N ALA A 232 17.32 -16.47 -5.06
CA ALA A 232 17.94 -17.61 -5.72
C ALA A 232 19.44 -17.77 -5.33
N SER A 233 20.16 -16.65 -5.18
CA SER A 233 21.57 -16.70 -4.75
C SER A 233 21.75 -17.26 -3.34
N TRP A 234 20.81 -16.98 -2.42
CA TRP A 234 20.86 -17.48 -1.04
C TRP A 234 20.37 -18.93 -0.89
N ALA A 235 19.64 -19.46 -1.86
CA ALA A 235 19.18 -20.85 -1.85
C ALA A 235 20.22 -21.83 -2.44
N GLY A 236 21.27 -21.32 -3.10
CA GLY A 236 22.33 -22.10 -3.73
C GLY A 236 23.61 -22.25 -2.88
N ASP A 237 23.68 -21.59 -1.73
CA ASP A 237 24.76 -21.70 -0.72
C ASP A 237 24.34 -22.63 0.42
#